data_AF-A0A7C9RC51-F1
#
_entry.id   AF-A0A7C9RC51-F1
#
_cell.length_a   1.000
_cell.length_b   1.000
_cell.length_c   1.000
_cell.angle_alpha   90.00
_cell.angle_beta   90.00
_cell.angle_gamma   90.00
#
_symmetry.space_group_name_H-M   'P 1'
#
loop_
_entity.id
_entity.type
_entity.pdbx_description
1 polymer ?
#
loop_
_entity_poly.entity_id
_entity_poly.type
_entity_poly.pdbx_seq_one_letter_code
_entity_poly.pdbx_strand_id
1 'polypeptide(L)'
;MKIKMLIGLSGNEYSLAPGDERDFPQDEAIRLIQAGYAILAADVTIERAVSTPVIEKRKKGKPDVVSTEGDDSAVGGADIAGRGEAAS
;
A
#
# COMPACT_ATOMS: atom_id res chain seq x y z
N MET A 1 -9.39 -34.17 2.41
CA MET A 1 -8.27 -33.78 3.31
C MET A 1 -8.68 -32.51 4.04
N LYS A 2 -8.76 -32.57 5.37
CA LYS A 2 -9.23 -31.44 6.18
C LYS A 2 -8.11 -30.39 6.33
N ILE A 3 -8.40 -29.15 5.94
CA ILE A 3 -7.49 -28.01 6.06
C ILE A 3 -8.18 -26.83 6.73
N LYS A 4 -7.40 -26.01 7.43
CA LYS A 4 -7.82 -24.75 8.04
C LYS A 4 -7.30 -23.59 7.21
N MET A 5 -8.20 -22.70 6.79
CA MET A 5 -7.87 -21.53 5.99
C MET A 5 -7.14 -20.48 6.84
N LEU A 6 -6.07 -19.88 6.31
CA LEU A 6 -5.38 -18.75 6.94
C LEU A 6 -5.86 -17.40 6.40
N ILE A 7 -6.45 -17.42 5.20
CA ILE A 7 -6.99 -16.25 4.51
C ILE A 7 -8.47 -16.44 4.21
N GLY A 8 -9.17 -15.34 3.94
CA GLY A 8 -10.52 -15.39 3.43
C GLY A 8 -10.51 -15.78 1.96
N LEU A 9 -11.36 -16.74 1.57
CA LEU A 9 -11.57 -17.14 0.19
C LEU A 9 -13.06 -17.13 -0.11
N SER A 10 -13.48 -16.23 -0.99
CA SER A 10 -14.87 -16.15 -1.45
C SER A 10 -14.92 -16.45 -2.95
N GLY A 11 -15.73 -17.43 -3.31
CA GLY A 11 -16.03 -17.83 -4.69
C GLY A 11 -17.48 -18.30 -4.81
N ASN A 12 -17.85 -18.78 -6.01
CA ASN A 12 -19.21 -19.25 -6.28
C ASN A 12 -19.60 -20.46 -5.40
N GLU A 13 -18.64 -21.37 -5.20
CA GLU A 13 -18.88 -22.65 -4.52
C GLU A 13 -18.75 -22.56 -2.99
N TYR A 14 -17.97 -21.58 -2.49
CA TYR A 14 -17.69 -21.45 -1.07
C TYR A 14 -17.27 -20.04 -0.70
N SER A 15 -17.66 -19.64 0.50
CA SER A 15 -17.16 -18.45 1.18
C SER A 15 -16.60 -18.90 2.52
N LEU A 16 -15.27 -18.85 2.63
CA LEU A 16 -14.50 -19.31 3.78
C LEU A 16 -13.82 -18.10 4.42
N ALA A 17 -13.99 -17.96 5.72
CA ALA A 17 -13.27 -16.97 6.50
C ALA A 17 -11.88 -17.50 6.89
N PRO A 18 -10.94 -16.59 7.23
CA PRO A 18 -9.74 -17.00 7.95
C PRO A 18 -10.12 -17.80 9.20
N GLY A 19 -9.54 -18.98 9.35
CA GLY A 19 -9.77 -19.91 10.45
C GLY A 19 -10.83 -20.97 10.20
N ASP A 20 -11.59 -20.88 9.11
CA ASP A 20 -12.54 -21.94 8.74
C ASP A 20 -11.84 -23.24 8.39
N GLU A 21 -12.44 -24.35 8.80
CA GLU A 21 -11.96 -25.69 8.48
C GLU A 21 -12.90 -26.38 7.50
N ARG A 22 -12.34 -27.01 6.47
CA ARG A 22 -13.13 -27.75 5.48
C ARG A 22 -12.35 -28.90 4.89
N ASP A 23 -13.06 -29.92 4.44
CA ASP A 23 -12.48 -31.00 3.65
C ASP A 23 -12.35 -30.60 2.17
N PHE A 24 -11.14 -30.74 1.64
CA PHE A 24 -10.81 -30.47 0.25
C PHE A 24 -10.23 -31.72 -0.44
N PRO A 25 -10.35 -31.83 -1.77
CA PRO A 25 -9.61 -32.80 -2.55
C PRO A 25 -8.11 -32.71 -2.24
N GLN A 26 -7.41 -33.84 -2.20
CA GLN A 26 -6.02 -33.87 -1.74
C GLN A 26 -5.10 -32.99 -2.59
N ASP A 27 -5.22 -33.02 -3.92
CA ASP A 27 -4.45 -32.17 -4.82
C ASP A 27 -4.69 -30.67 -4.57
N GLU A 28 -5.93 -30.29 -4.31
CA GLU A 28 -6.30 -28.90 -4.04
C GLU A 28 -5.81 -28.45 -2.66
N ALA A 29 -5.99 -29.29 -1.64
CA ALA A 29 -5.49 -29.04 -0.30
C ALA A 29 -3.97 -28.84 -0.29
N ILE A 30 -3.23 -29.68 -1.02
CA ILE A 30 -1.76 -29.56 -1.15
C ILE A 30 -1.39 -28.22 -1.81
N ARG A 31 -2.07 -27.81 -2.88
CA ARG A 31 -1.82 -26.52 -3.54
C ARG A 31 -2.05 -25.35 -2.58
N LEU A 32 -3.13 -25.36 -1.82
CA LEU A 32 -3.45 -24.30 -0.86
C LEU A 32 -2.43 -24.23 0.28
N ILE A 33 -1.95 -25.37 0.75
CA ILE A 33 -0.89 -25.44 1.78
C ILE A 33 0.44 -24.94 1.22
N GLN A 34 0.85 -25.40 0.02
CA GLN A 34 2.11 -24.99 -0.59
C GLN A 34 2.16 -23.49 -0.93
N ALA A 35 1.02 -22.92 -1.29
CA ALA A 35 0.88 -21.48 -1.51
C ALA A 35 0.85 -20.67 -0.20
N GLY A 36 0.78 -21.32 0.97
CA GLY A 36 0.72 -20.66 2.28
C GLY A 36 -0.66 -20.07 2.63
N TYR A 37 -1.73 -20.53 1.98
CA TYR A 37 -3.10 -20.05 2.23
C TYR A 37 -3.86 -20.87 3.27
N ALA A 38 -3.41 -22.09 3.54
CA ALA A 38 -4.03 -23.00 4.48
C ALA A 38 -3.00 -23.86 5.21
N ILE A 39 -3.44 -24.50 6.30
CA ILE A 39 -2.68 -25.51 7.04
C ILE A 39 -3.51 -26.78 7.18
N LEU A 40 -2.84 -27.91 7.45
CA LEU A 40 -3.53 -29.13 7.86
C LEU A 40 -4.39 -28.88 9.09
N ALA A 41 -5.68 -29.23 9.02
CA ALA A 41 -6.57 -29.24 10.18
C ALA A 41 -6.29 -30.50 11.01
N ALA A 42 -5.06 -30.60 11.53
CA ALA A 42 -4.77 -31.50 12.63
C ALA A 42 -5.39 -30.88 13.89
N ASP A 43 -5.97 -31.72 14.75
CA ASP A 43 -6.53 -31.39 16.06
C ASP A 43 -5.39 -30.90 16.99
N VAL A 44 -4.84 -29.73 16.68
CA VAL A 44 -3.76 -29.10 17.44
C VAL A 44 -4.19 -27.67 17.66
N THR A 45 -4.59 -27.42 18.89
CA THR A 45 -4.83 -26.12 19.50
C THR A 45 -3.61 -25.21 19.28
N ILE A 46 -3.54 -24.50 18.15
CA ILE A 46 -2.54 -23.46 17.94
C ILE A 46 -3.23 -22.12 18.12
N GLU A 47 -3.17 -21.65 19.36
CA GLU A 47 -3.37 -20.27 19.74
C GLU A 47 -2.45 -19.36 18.89
N ARG A 48 -3.06 -18.41 18.20
CA ARG A 48 -2.52 -17.12 17.72
C ARG A 48 -0.99 -16.97 17.65
N ALA A 49 -0.45 -16.87 16.45
CA ALA A 49 0.74 -16.05 16.20
C ALA A 49 0.67 -15.44 14.79
N VAL A 50 -0.01 -14.29 14.68
CA VAL A 50 0.15 -13.34 13.57
C VAL A 50 1.59 -12.83 13.65
N SER A 51 2.45 -13.28 12.73
CA SER A 51 3.82 -12.81 12.57
C SER A 51 3.99 -12.56 11.07
N THR A 52 4.14 -11.36 10.53
CA THR A 52 4.77 -10.13 11.03
C THR A 52 4.17 -8.90 10.32
N PRO A 53 4.20 -7.69 10.91
CA PRO A 53 3.94 -6.48 10.15
C PRO A 53 4.97 -6.36 9.02
N VAL A 54 4.49 -6.10 7.81
CA VAL A 54 5.36 -5.81 6.67
C VAL A 54 6.30 -4.66 7.06
N ILE A 55 7.60 -4.95 7.12
CA ILE A 55 8.61 -3.92 7.36
C ILE A 55 8.68 -3.12 6.06
N GLU A 56 7.87 -2.06 5.94
CA GLU A 56 8.09 -1.02 4.95
C GLU A 56 9.47 -0.40 5.21
N LYS A 57 10.48 -0.86 4.47
CA LYS A 57 11.79 -0.23 4.44
C LYS A 57 11.64 1.14 3.77
N ARG A 58 11.34 2.18 4.57
CA ARG A 58 11.58 3.58 4.16
C ARG A 58 13.05 3.73 3.86
N LYS A 59 13.42 3.72 2.58
CA LYS A 59 14.76 4.12 2.15
C LYS A 59 14.81 5.65 2.26
N LYS A 60 15.21 6.13 3.43
CA LYS A 60 15.59 7.53 3.68
C LYS A 60 16.87 7.81 2.91
N GLY A 61 16.74 8.14 1.62
CA GLY A 61 17.77 8.85 0.87
C GLY A 61 17.86 10.26 1.43
N LYS A 62 18.99 10.59 2.03
CA LYS A 62 19.31 11.93 2.55
C LYS A 62 19.43 12.95 1.39
N PRO A 63 19.23 14.24 1.68
CA PRO A 63 19.11 15.32 0.69
C PRO A 63 20.48 15.82 0.23
N ASP A 64 20.58 16.33 -1.01
CA ASP A 64 21.43 17.49 -1.33
C ASP A 64 21.20 18.05 -2.75
N VAL A 65 21.28 19.39 -2.86
CA VAL A 65 21.59 20.24 -4.04
C VAL A 65 20.54 20.32 -5.17
N VAL A 66 19.97 21.49 -5.50
CA VAL A 66 20.64 22.75 -5.87
C VAL A 66 19.90 23.99 -5.29
N SER A 67 20.68 24.96 -4.82
CA SER A 67 20.27 26.30 -4.40
C SER A 67 20.14 27.29 -5.58
N THR A 68 19.43 28.40 -5.30
CA THR A 68 19.38 29.70 -6.02
C THR A 68 18.65 29.65 -7.37
N GLU A 69 17.57 30.38 -7.59
CA GLU A 69 17.53 31.85 -7.62
C GLU A 69 16.07 32.31 -7.51
N GLY A 70 15.84 33.38 -6.75
CA GLY A 70 14.54 34.03 -6.69
C GLY A 70 14.35 34.93 -7.92
N ASP A 71 13.18 34.87 -8.52
CA ASP A 71 12.62 36.04 -9.21
C ASP A 71 11.20 36.25 -8.69
N ASP A 72 11.15 37.01 -7.61
CA ASP A 72 9.99 37.76 -7.18
C ASP A 72 9.78 38.85 -8.23
N SER A 73 8.98 38.55 -9.27
CA SER A 73 8.41 39.57 -10.13
C SER A 73 7.34 40.33 -9.33
N ALA A 74 7.78 41.05 -8.30
CA ALA A 74 7.08 42.18 -7.75
C ALA A 74 6.89 43.19 -8.88
N VAL A 75 5.63 43.36 -9.25
CA VAL A 75 5.10 44.52 -9.92
C VAL A 75 5.50 45.76 -9.11
N GLY A 76 6.67 46.31 -9.46
CA GLY A 76 7.22 47.53 -8.92
C GLY A 76 6.25 48.68 -9.14
N GLY A 77 5.91 49.34 -8.04
CA GLY A 77 4.89 50.38 -8.00
C GLY A 77 5.26 51.67 -8.73
N ALA A 78 4.21 52.45 -8.89
CA ALA A 78 4.16 53.85 -8.51
C ALA A 78 5.15 54.82 -9.18
N ASP A 79 4.60 55.53 -10.18
CA ASP A 79 4.59 57.00 -10.27
C ASP A 79 5.92 57.72 -10.50
N ILE A 80 6.17 58.14 -11.74
CA ILE A 80 6.78 59.46 -12.00
C ILE A 80 6.10 60.19 -13.16
N ALA A 81 5.88 61.47 -12.90
CA ALA A 81 5.12 62.43 -13.65
C ALA A 81 5.69 62.83 -15.03
N GLY A 82 4.77 63.21 -15.91
CA GLY A 82 4.84 64.55 -16.50
C GLY A 82 5.03 64.64 -18.02
N ARG A 83 4.24 65.55 -18.59
CA ARG A 83 4.39 66.21 -19.91
C ARG A 83 3.77 65.40 -21.07
N GLY A 84 2.63 65.76 -21.63
CA GLY A 84 2.24 67.11 -22.04
C GLY A 84 2.26 67.14 -23.56
N GLU A 85 1.07 67.10 -24.15
CA GLU A 85 0.64 67.67 -25.43
C GLU A 85 1.77 68.21 -26.35
N ALA A 86 1.96 67.58 -27.51
CA ALA A 86 2.51 68.24 -28.68
C ALA A 86 1.40 68.28 -29.74
N ALA A 87 0.87 69.48 -29.92
CA ALA A 87 0.00 69.88 -31.00
C ALA A 87 0.74 69.97 -32.34
N SER A 88 -0.06 69.84 -33.41
CA SER A 88 0.16 70.19 -34.83
C SER A 88 0.90 69.19 -35.71
#